data_AF-A0A7V8W429-F1
#
_entry.id   AF-A0A7V8W429-F1
#
_cell.length_a   1.000
_cell.length_b   1.000
_cell.length_c   1.000
_cell.angle_alpha   90.00
_cell.angle_beta   90.00
_cell.angle_gamma   90.00
#
_symmetry.space_group_name_H-M   'P 1'
#
loop_
_entity.id
_entity.type
_entity.pdbx_description
1 polymer ?
#
loop_
_entity_poly.entity_id
_entity_poly.type
_entity_poly.pdbx_seq_one_letter_code
_entity_poly.pdbx_strand_id
1 'polypeptide(L)'
;ILPRKVGRQDRLVIYFAGHAGITQDMNGKDLGYLVPWDAQISNAAKSITLDELKEFSRRVMSRHVLFLLDTAVAGWDVTPPQQLSLEGRSAPEMETEKRAIQVMTAAGKGEAVIRTESPDAFVQAIVAGLQGAADTDKNGWLLASELAAYVTQRVEQKSGGVQHPQFARLHGEGDTILIEGQKASFKSGGQTTEAEKIAAAKEEYDQAFSMLQQQQSAQEALVRLNKAIEYYPGYGDAYVLKSYLYLEHVPNLTEALSAARSAVKFAPNNPDSSYTLGLVLQRTGQFPDAEQAMRQALAVNPNYSDVYLSLGDLYAEDLKDKAKALDAYKRHLETGGVEGRAKAYLEQNGRALPSTTQ
;
A
#
# COMPACT_ATOMS: atom_id res chain seq x y z
N ILE A 1 10.37 -4.54 -15.65
CA ILE A 1 11.20 -5.01 -16.79
C ILE A 1 12.66 -4.92 -16.36
N LEU A 2 13.41 -6.02 -16.36
CA LEU A 2 14.82 -6.00 -15.97
C LEU A 2 15.66 -5.23 -17.01
N PRO A 3 16.64 -4.42 -16.59
CA PRO A 3 17.46 -3.65 -17.52
C PRO A 3 18.32 -4.59 -18.39
N ARG A 4 18.52 -4.24 -19.67
CA ARG A 4 19.35 -5.03 -20.60
C ARG A 4 20.85 -5.02 -20.26
N LYS A 5 21.30 -4.05 -19.46
CA LYS A 5 22.68 -3.91 -18.97
C LYS A 5 22.65 -3.31 -17.56
N VAL A 6 23.59 -3.75 -16.72
CA VAL A 6 23.82 -3.19 -15.38
C VAL A 6 25.06 -2.30 -15.38
N GLY A 7 24.94 -1.10 -14.85
CA GLY A 7 26.03 -0.15 -14.62
C GLY A 7 26.77 -0.40 -13.31
N ARG A 8 27.83 0.39 -13.05
CA ARG A 8 28.65 0.25 -11.83
C ARG A 8 27.90 0.56 -10.54
N GLN A 9 26.95 1.50 -10.59
CA GLN A 9 26.16 1.96 -9.45
C GLN A 9 24.81 1.25 -9.30
N ASP A 10 24.47 0.37 -10.24
CA ASP A 10 23.30 -0.49 -10.07
C ASP A 10 23.61 -1.55 -9.03
N ARG A 11 22.61 -1.97 -8.25
CA ARG A 11 22.71 -3.18 -7.41
C ARG A 11 22.04 -4.36 -8.07
N LEU A 12 22.72 -5.50 -8.03
CA LEU A 12 22.20 -6.75 -8.56
C LEU A 12 21.89 -7.69 -7.40
N VAL A 13 20.60 -7.89 -7.13
CA VAL A 13 20.14 -8.93 -6.20
C VAL A 13 19.58 -10.07 -7.02
N ILE A 14 20.17 -11.25 -6.87
CA ILE A 14 19.77 -12.48 -7.56
C ILE A 14 19.17 -13.40 -6.53
N TYR A 15 17.86 -13.62 -6.64
CA TYR A 15 17.14 -14.60 -5.83
C TYR A 15 16.98 -15.90 -6.61
N PHE A 16 17.37 -17.02 -6.02
CA PHE A 16 17.23 -18.35 -6.60
C PHE A 16 16.38 -19.23 -5.69
N ALA A 17 15.32 -19.80 -6.24
CA ALA A 17 14.51 -20.84 -5.62
C ALA A 17 14.53 -22.08 -6.51
N GLY A 18 14.90 -23.21 -5.93
CA GLY A 18 15.07 -24.47 -6.64
C GLY A 18 15.75 -25.48 -5.76
N HIS A 19 16.58 -26.32 -6.37
CA HIS A 19 17.34 -27.34 -5.67
C HIS A 19 18.83 -27.04 -5.73
N ALA A 20 19.58 -27.72 -4.87
CA ALA A 20 21.03 -27.74 -4.93
C ALA A 20 21.53 -29.16 -4.72
N GLY A 21 22.72 -29.42 -5.25
CA GLY A 21 23.46 -30.64 -4.98
C GLY A 21 24.93 -30.35 -4.74
N ILE A 22 25.65 -31.39 -4.34
CA ILE A 22 27.09 -31.36 -4.07
C ILE A 22 27.72 -32.52 -4.84
N THR A 23 28.78 -32.25 -5.58
CA THR A 23 29.75 -33.25 -6.06
C THR A 23 31.10 -33.02 -5.39
N GLN A 24 32.09 -33.87 -5.64
CA GLN A 24 33.45 -33.67 -5.15
C GLN A 24 34.45 -33.69 -6.29
N ASP A 25 35.49 -32.85 -6.18
CA ASP A 25 36.64 -32.91 -7.09
C ASP A 25 37.54 -34.13 -6.77
N MET A 26 38.60 -34.33 -7.55
CA MET A 26 39.56 -35.43 -7.34
C MET A 26 40.30 -35.34 -5.98
N ASN A 27 40.29 -34.19 -5.32
CA ASN A 27 40.91 -33.96 -4.02
C ASN A 27 39.90 -34.07 -2.87
N GLY A 28 38.65 -34.46 -3.15
CA GLY A 28 37.58 -34.55 -2.15
C GLY A 28 36.97 -33.21 -1.74
N LYS A 29 37.25 -32.13 -2.47
CA LYS A 29 36.67 -30.81 -2.22
C LYS A 29 35.23 -30.78 -2.72
N ASP A 30 34.31 -30.34 -1.87
CA ASP A 30 32.91 -30.17 -2.25
C ASP A 30 32.73 -29.09 -3.32
N LEU A 31 32.01 -29.45 -4.38
CA LEU A 31 31.61 -28.59 -5.49
C LEU A 31 30.08 -28.50 -5.51
N GLY A 32 29.56 -27.35 -5.06
CA GLY A 32 28.13 -27.08 -5.09
C GLY A 32 27.62 -26.76 -6.49
N TYR A 33 26.35 -27.06 -6.74
CA TYR A 33 25.65 -26.64 -7.95
C TYR A 33 24.16 -26.39 -7.68
N LEU A 34 23.58 -25.47 -8.44
CA LEU A 34 22.16 -25.11 -8.41
C LEU A 34 21.41 -25.81 -9.53
N VAL A 35 20.20 -26.27 -9.24
CA VAL A 35 19.34 -26.98 -10.20
C VAL A 35 17.96 -26.33 -10.18
N PRO A 36 17.38 -25.94 -11.33
CA PRO A 36 16.01 -25.43 -11.40
C PRO A 36 15.01 -26.35 -10.70
N TRP A 37 13.94 -25.78 -10.14
CA TRP A 37 12.95 -26.52 -9.36
C TRP A 37 12.26 -27.65 -10.15
N ASP A 38 12.20 -27.55 -11.48
CA ASP A 38 11.60 -28.52 -12.40
C ASP A 38 12.61 -29.56 -12.94
N ALA A 39 13.87 -29.52 -12.49
CA ALA A 39 14.93 -30.43 -12.91
C ALA A 39 15.38 -31.40 -11.79
N GLN A 40 15.80 -32.60 -12.18
CA GLN A 40 16.31 -33.61 -11.24
C GLN A 40 17.68 -33.21 -10.70
N ILE A 41 17.87 -33.31 -9.38
CA ILE A 41 19.12 -32.94 -8.68
C ILE A 41 20.32 -33.72 -9.24
N SER A 42 20.14 -34.99 -9.63
CA SER A 42 21.20 -35.82 -10.19
C SER A 42 21.63 -35.43 -11.62
N ASN A 43 20.91 -34.53 -12.29
CA ASN A 43 21.18 -34.14 -13.67
C ASN A 43 22.11 -32.92 -13.73
N ALA A 44 23.41 -33.15 -13.54
CA ALA A 44 24.44 -32.12 -13.58
C ALA A 44 24.46 -31.30 -14.89
N ALA A 45 24.00 -31.86 -16.02
CA ALA A 45 23.95 -31.15 -17.30
C ALA A 45 22.93 -30.00 -17.34
N LYS A 46 21.98 -29.95 -16.38
CA LYS A 46 21.03 -28.85 -16.20
C LYS A 46 21.32 -28.02 -14.95
N SER A 47 22.54 -28.13 -14.42
CA SER A 47 22.95 -27.38 -13.24
C SER A 47 23.78 -26.15 -13.59
N ILE A 48 23.78 -25.18 -12.68
CA ILE A 48 24.75 -24.07 -12.70
C ILE A 48 25.67 -24.29 -11.51
N THR A 49 26.96 -24.47 -11.78
CA THR A 49 27.96 -24.66 -10.73
C THR A 49 28.23 -23.35 -9.99
N LEU A 50 28.69 -23.45 -8.74
CA LEU A 50 29.07 -22.25 -7.99
C LEU A 50 30.24 -21.49 -8.60
N ASP A 51 31.16 -22.20 -9.24
CA ASP A 51 32.29 -21.58 -9.95
C ASP A 51 31.81 -20.76 -11.15
N GLU A 52 30.81 -21.25 -11.90
CA GLU A 52 30.18 -20.47 -12.98
C GLU A 52 29.48 -19.22 -12.45
N LEU A 53 28.77 -19.31 -11.32
CA LEU A 53 28.16 -18.12 -10.68
C LEU A 53 29.22 -17.12 -10.22
N LYS A 54 30.33 -17.62 -9.65
CA LYS A 54 31.44 -16.78 -9.21
C LYS A 54 32.12 -16.10 -10.39
N GLU A 55 32.42 -16.82 -11.47
CA GLU A 55 32.96 -16.27 -12.71
C GLU A 55 32.03 -15.25 -13.35
N PHE A 56 30.73 -15.54 -13.40
CA PHE A 56 29.72 -14.59 -13.85
C PHE A 56 29.77 -13.31 -13.02
N SER A 57 29.75 -13.42 -11.70
CA SER A 57 29.74 -12.27 -10.79
C SER A 57 30.99 -11.40 -10.90
N ARG A 58 32.16 -11.99 -11.17
CA ARG A 58 33.43 -11.26 -11.41
C ARG A 58 33.37 -10.41 -12.69
N ARG A 59 32.61 -10.85 -13.70
CA ARG A 59 32.47 -10.16 -14.99
C ARG A 59 31.37 -9.10 -14.98
N VAL A 60 30.42 -9.17 -14.04
CA VAL A 60 29.39 -8.15 -13.87
C VAL A 60 30.04 -6.80 -13.51
N MET A 61 29.54 -5.73 -14.11
CA MET A 61 30.05 -4.37 -13.93
C MET A 61 29.58 -3.71 -12.62
N SER A 62 28.44 -4.15 -12.08
CA SER A 62 27.92 -3.69 -10.79
C SER A 62 28.93 -3.93 -9.67
N ARG A 63 29.09 -2.93 -8.80
CA ARG A 63 29.92 -3.07 -7.61
C ARG A 63 29.28 -4.00 -6.58
N HIS A 64 27.96 -4.04 -6.50
CA HIS A 64 27.21 -4.65 -5.43
C HIS A 64 26.33 -5.78 -5.97
N VAL A 65 26.71 -7.00 -5.65
CA VAL A 65 26.02 -8.22 -6.10
C VAL A 65 25.71 -9.08 -4.88
N LEU A 66 24.43 -9.37 -4.65
CA LEU A 66 23.97 -10.27 -3.60
C LEU A 66 23.22 -11.46 -4.19
N PHE A 67 23.70 -12.66 -3.92
CA PHE A 67 22.98 -13.90 -4.19
C PHE A 67 22.17 -14.29 -2.96
N LEU A 68 20.88 -14.53 -3.13
CA LEU A 68 19.96 -15.06 -2.11
C LEU A 68 19.49 -16.44 -2.59
N LEU A 69 19.98 -17.50 -1.97
CA LEU A 69 19.73 -18.87 -2.41
C LEU A 69 18.82 -19.57 -1.42
N ASP A 70 17.58 -19.81 -1.82
CA ASP A 70 16.57 -20.53 -1.04
C ASP A 70 16.78 -22.07 -1.13
N THR A 71 17.98 -22.49 -0.77
CA THR A 71 18.42 -23.89 -0.77
C THR A 71 19.71 -24.03 0.03
N ALA A 72 19.98 -25.26 0.50
CA ALA A 72 21.22 -25.61 1.18
C ALA A 72 22.35 -25.81 0.15
N VAL A 73 23.32 -24.90 0.12
CA VAL A 73 24.42 -24.94 -0.85
C VAL A 73 25.74 -24.79 -0.10
N ALA A 74 26.68 -25.68 -0.39
CA ALA A 74 28.01 -25.68 0.20
C ALA A 74 29.09 -25.62 -0.89
N GLY A 75 30.35 -25.45 -0.49
CA GLY A 75 31.49 -25.39 -1.43
C GLY A 75 31.85 -23.98 -1.89
N TRP A 76 31.41 -22.93 -1.17
CA TRP A 76 31.89 -21.58 -1.41
C TRP A 76 33.35 -21.43 -0.96
N ASP A 77 34.27 -21.25 -1.91
CA ASP A 77 35.59 -20.71 -1.58
C ASP A 77 35.44 -19.23 -1.20
N VAL A 78 35.51 -18.96 0.09
CA VAL A 78 35.48 -17.59 0.64
C VAL A 78 36.86 -16.95 0.53
N THR A 79 36.90 -15.68 0.14
CA THR A 79 38.11 -14.88 0.39
C THR A 79 38.26 -14.78 1.91
N PRO A 80 39.44 -15.09 2.49
CA PRO A 80 39.61 -15.00 3.94
C PRO A 80 39.23 -13.58 4.40
N PRO A 81 38.46 -13.44 5.49
CA PRO A 81 38.09 -12.13 5.98
C PRO A 81 39.36 -11.37 6.34
N GLN A 82 39.50 -10.16 5.81
CA GLN A 82 40.39 -9.19 6.45
C GLN A 82 39.76 -8.93 7.82
N GLN A 83 40.52 -9.17 8.91
CA GLN A 83 40.07 -8.84 10.25
C GLN A 83 39.82 -7.34 10.31
N LEU A 84 38.55 -6.94 10.21
CA LEU A 84 38.14 -5.57 10.44
C LEU A 84 38.25 -5.32 11.95
N SER A 85 39.03 -4.31 12.34
CA SER A 85 39.00 -3.82 13.70
C SER A 85 37.58 -3.33 14.02
N LEU A 86 37.13 -3.56 15.26
CA LEU A 86 35.82 -3.13 15.75
C LEU A 86 35.59 -1.61 15.68
N GLU A 87 36.63 -0.82 15.40
CA GLU A 87 36.61 0.65 15.26
C GLU A 87 36.39 1.12 13.81
N GLY A 88 36.22 0.22 12.85
CA GLY A 88 36.25 0.52 11.41
C GLY A 88 34.93 0.36 10.66
N ARG A 89 33.75 0.52 11.29
CA ARG A 89 32.51 0.72 10.52
C ARG A 89 32.60 2.08 9.85
N SER A 90 33.18 2.09 8.66
CA SER A 90 33.06 3.20 7.75
C SER A 90 31.60 3.55 7.59
N ALA A 91 31.28 4.85 7.62
CA ALA A 91 29.91 5.32 7.39
C ALA A 91 29.33 4.61 6.15
N PRO A 92 28.07 4.14 6.17
CA PRO A 92 27.51 3.28 5.13
C PRO A 92 27.64 3.87 3.71
N GLU A 93 27.79 5.19 3.60
CA GLU A 93 28.11 5.90 2.37
C GLU A 93 29.43 5.43 1.73
N MET A 94 30.45 5.06 2.51
CA MET A 94 31.74 4.59 1.99
C MET A 94 31.65 3.21 1.34
N GLU A 95 30.62 2.43 1.67
CA GLU A 95 30.39 1.11 1.07
C GLU A 95 29.91 1.22 -0.39
N THR A 96 29.30 2.34 -0.77
CA THR A 96 28.83 2.59 -2.16
C THR A 96 29.96 2.51 -3.18
N GLU A 97 31.19 2.85 -2.78
CA GLU A 97 32.36 2.87 -3.65
C GLU A 97 33.12 1.54 -3.69
N LYS A 98 32.92 0.69 -2.68
CA LYS A 98 33.60 -0.60 -2.54
C LYS A 98 32.85 -1.68 -3.32
N ARG A 99 33.61 -2.55 -3.98
CA ARG A 99 33.03 -3.75 -4.61
C ARG A 99 32.68 -4.78 -3.53
N ALA A 100 31.49 -5.35 -3.62
CA ALA A 100 30.96 -6.36 -2.73
C ALA A 100 30.20 -7.42 -3.56
N ILE A 101 30.68 -8.65 -3.52
CA ILE A 101 29.96 -9.82 -4.08
C ILE A 101 29.77 -10.80 -2.94
N GLN A 102 28.52 -11.01 -2.54
CA GLN A 102 28.15 -11.77 -1.37
C GLN A 102 27.05 -12.77 -1.70
N VAL A 103 26.94 -13.81 -0.88
CA VAL A 103 25.90 -14.81 -0.97
C VAL A 103 25.32 -15.11 0.40
N MET A 104 24.01 -15.32 0.45
CA MET A 104 23.30 -15.89 1.57
C MET A 104 22.58 -17.16 1.12
N THR A 105 22.73 -18.26 1.87
CA THR A 105 22.01 -19.51 1.66
C THR A 105 20.96 -19.70 2.77
N ALA A 106 19.86 -20.37 2.45
CA ALA A 106 18.79 -20.63 3.42
C ALA A 106 19.19 -21.60 4.53
N ALA A 107 20.17 -22.47 4.28
CA ALA A 107 20.62 -23.48 5.23
C ALA A 107 22.10 -23.84 4.99
N GLY A 108 22.70 -24.50 5.98
CA GLY A 108 24.09 -24.95 5.96
C GLY A 108 24.29 -26.28 5.23
N LYS A 109 25.55 -26.72 5.17
CA LYS A 109 25.93 -27.99 4.53
C LYS A 109 25.21 -29.17 5.20
N GLY A 110 24.43 -29.91 4.42
CA GLY A 110 23.71 -31.11 4.88
C GLY A 110 22.41 -30.83 5.63
N GLU A 111 22.03 -29.57 5.78
CA GLU A 111 20.74 -29.18 6.37
C GLU A 111 19.64 -29.12 5.32
N ALA A 112 18.39 -29.30 5.74
CA ALA A 112 17.23 -29.10 4.89
C ALA A 112 16.58 -27.74 5.19
N VAL A 113 16.08 -27.07 4.14
CA VAL A 113 15.23 -25.88 4.30
C VAL A 113 13.86 -26.33 4.78
N ILE A 114 13.42 -25.83 5.94
CA ILE A 114 12.13 -26.19 6.52
C ILE A 114 11.02 -25.42 5.80
N ARG A 115 10.15 -26.13 5.09
CA ARG A 115 9.06 -25.57 4.27
C ARG A 115 7.65 -25.90 4.82
N THR A 116 7.51 -25.92 6.15
CA THR A 116 6.24 -26.24 6.83
C THR A 116 5.19 -25.13 6.68
N GLU A 117 5.62 -23.90 6.40
CA GLU A 117 4.77 -22.72 6.15
C GLU A 117 5.07 -22.16 4.74
N SER A 118 4.12 -21.44 4.15
CA SER A 118 4.30 -20.75 2.87
C SER A 118 3.93 -19.26 3.01
N PRO A 119 4.87 -18.32 2.76
CA PRO A 119 6.29 -18.55 2.47
C PRO A 119 7.05 -19.17 3.66
N ASP A 120 8.19 -19.82 3.42
CA ASP A 120 8.99 -20.44 4.48
C ASP A 120 9.73 -19.42 5.38
N ALA A 121 10.34 -19.91 6.47
CA ALA A 121 10.98 -19.06 7.47
C ALA A 121 12.10 -18.17 6.90
N PHE A 122 12.85 -18.65 5.88
CA PHE A 122 13.92 -17.90 5.26
C PHE A 122 13.36 -16.75 4.43
N VAL A 123 12.36 -17.03 3.59
CA VAL A 123 11.70 -16.01 2.77
C VAL A 123 10.97 -14.98 3.64
N GLN A 124 10.25 -15.42 4.67
CA GLN A 124 9.59 -14.53 5.63
C GLN A 124 10.60 -13.58 6.29
N ALA A 125 11.75 -14.11 6.72
CA ALA A 125 12.78 -13.31 7.37
C ALA A 125 13.42 -12.29 6.40
N ILE A 126 13.69 -12.68 5.15
CA ILE A 126 14.20 -11.75 4.13
C ILE A 126 13.22 -10.60 3.90
N VAL A 127 11.93 -10.92 3.69
CA VAL A 127 10.91 -9.90 3.43
C VAL A 127 10.77 -8.95 4.61
N ALA A 128 10.67 -9.47 5.83
CA ALA A 128 10.60 -8.64 7.03
C ALA A 128 11.85 -7.76 7.21
N GLY A 129 13.04 -8.33 6.95
CA GLY A 129 14.30 -7.60 7.01
C GLY A 129 14.35 -6.43 6.02
N LEU A 130 13.97 -6.68 4.76
CA LEU A 130 13.88 -5.66 3.72
C LEU A 130 12.81 -4.60 4.02
N GLN A 131 11.73 -4.95 4.73
CA GLN A 131 10.72 -4.01 5.21
C GLN A 131 11.18 -3.14 6.39
N GLY A 132 12.42 -3.29 6.84
CA GLY A 132 13.05 -2.45 7.87
C GLY A 132 13.35 -3.18 9.17
N ALA A 133 12.92 -4.44 9.36
CA ALA A 133 13.20 -5.16 10.60
C ALA A 133 14.70 -5.48 10.80
N ALA A 134 15.49 -5.44 9.72
CA ALA A 134 16.93 -5.67 9.76
C ALA A 134 17.76 -4.38 9.97
N ASP A 135 17.16 -3.20 9.84
CA ASP A 135 17.80 -1.91 10.19
C ASP A 135 17.74 -1.71 11.72
N THR A 136 18.66 -2.38 12.41
CA THR A 136 18.66 -2.44 13.89
C THR A 136 19.17 -1.15 14.54
N ASP A 137 20.04 -0.40 13.87
CA ASP A 137 20.58 0.87 14.36
C ASP A 137 19.73 2.08 13.93
N LYS A 138 18.71 1.87 13.09
CA LYS A 138 17.71 2.85 12.64
C LYS A 138 18.34 4.01 11.89
N ASN A 139 19.45 3.77 11.21
CA ASN A 139 20.12 4.77 10.41
C ASN A 139 19.46 4.94 9.01
N GLY A 140 18.48 4.08 8.67
CA GLY A 140 17.74 4.08 7.41
C GLY A 140 18.46 3.35 6.27
N TRP A 141 19.69 2.93 6.46
CA TRP A 141 20.43 2.09 5.52
C TRP A 141 20.20 0.63 5.84
N LEU A 142 20.23 -0.20 4.80
CA LEU A 142 20.21 -1.64 4.97
C LEU A 142 21.35 -2.27 4.17
N LEU A 143 22.33 -2.79 4.87
CA LEU A 143 23.43 -3.57 4.30
C LEU A 143 23.09 -5.06 4.23
N ALA A 144 23.74 -5.78 3.33
CA ALA A 144 23.56 -7.22 3.20
C ALA A 144 24.01 -7.99 4.44
N SER A 145 25.05 -7.54 5.15
CA SER A 145 25.45 -8.14 6.43
C SER A 145 24.41 -7.98 7.54
N GLU A 146 23.70 -6.84 7.57
CA GLU A 146 22.62 -6.59 8.54
C GLU A 146 21.41 -7.46 8.24
N LEU A 147 21.02 -7.52 6.95
CA LEU A 147 19.98 -8.44 6.50
C LEU A 147 20.36 -9.88 6.85
N ALA A 148 21.60 -10.29 6.59
CA ALA A 148 22.06 -11.63 6.88
C ALA A 148 22.03 -11.96 8.38
N ALA A 149 22.54 -11.08 9.23
CA ALA A 149 22.51 -11.26 10.69
C ALA A 149 21.07 -11.41 11.20
N TYR A 150 20.15 -10.57 10.71
CA TYR A 150 18.73 -10.66 11.03
C TYR A 150 18.12 -11.99 10.56
N VAL A 151 18.36 -12.38 9.30
CA VAL A 151 17.79 -13.59 8.71
C VAL A 151 18.30 -14.84 9.42
N THR A 152 19.60 -14.94 9.68
CA THR A 152 20.20 -16.05 10.44
C THR A 152 19.54 -16.20 11.80
N GLN A 153 19.46 -15.12 12.58
CA GLN A 153 18.84 -15.14 13.91
C GLN A 153 17.36 -15.60 13.85
N ARG A 154 16.58 -15.08 12.89
CA ARG A 154 15.15 -15.39 12.79
C ARG A 154 14.88 -16.81 12.33
N VAL A 155 15.64 -17.32 11.37
CA VAL A 155 15.50 -18.69 10.86
C VAL A 155 15.92 -19.70 11.92
N GLU A 156 17.02 -19.47 12.63
CA GLU A 156 17.45 -20.32 13.75
C GLU A 156 16.38 -20.38 14.84
N GLN A 157 15.82 -19.24 15.24
CA GLN A 157 14.74 -19.19 16.22
C GLN A 157 13.49 -19.96 15.77
N LYS A 158 13.03 -19.73 14.52
CA LYS A 158 11.82 -20.39 13.99
C LYS A 158 12.00 -21.88 13.76
N SER A 159 13.20 -22.32 13.38
CA SER A 159 13.53 -23.72 13.16
C SER A 159 13.83 -24.49 14.44
N GLY A 160 13.89 -23.82 15.60
CA GLY A 160 14.34 -24.43 16.85
C GLY A 160 15.82 -24.81 16.84
N GLY A 161 16.65 -24.09 16.08
CA GLY A 161 18.09 -24.30 15.95
C GLY A 161 18.50 -25.43 15.01
N VAL A 162 17.62 -25.83 14.08
CA VAL A 162 17.89 -26.92 13.13
C VAL A 162 18.38 -26.40 11.77
N GLN A 163 18.01 -25.17 11.41
CA GLN A 163 18.35 -24.55 10.13
C GLN A 163 19.22 -23.31 10.37
N HIS A 164 20.42 -23.30 9.76
CA HIS A 164 21.41 -22.25 9.93
C HIS A 164 21.74 -21.60 8.56
N PRO A 165 21.11 -20.47 8.22
CA PRO A 165 21.48 -19.71 7.03
C PRO A 165 22.96 -19.31 7.05
N GLN A 166 23.64 -19.44 5.92
CA GLN A 166 25.05 -19.06 5.80
C GLN A 166 25.19 -17.77 5.00
N PHE A 167 26.06 -16.88 5.44
CA PHE A 167 26.43 -15.67 4.70
C PHE A 167 27.93 -15.66 4.42
N ALA A 168 28.29 -15.41 3.18
CA ALA A 168 29.67 -15.49 2.73
C ALA A 168 30.01 -14.36 1.74
N ARG A 169 31.27 -13.91 1.80
CA ARG A 169 31.83 -12.96 0.85
C ARG A 169 32.61 -13.71 -0.23
N LEU A 170 32.20 -13.55 -1.48
CA LEU A 170 32.80 -14.20 -2.64
C LEU A 170 33.91 -13.37 -3.27
N HIS A 171 33.79 -12.04 -3.22
CA HIS A 171 34.77 -11.10 -3.77
C HIS A 171 34.57 -9.69 -3.24
N GLY A 172 35.64 -8.89 -3.25
CA GLY A 172 35.64 -7.50 -2.82
C GLY A 172 35.86 -7.34 -1.32
N GLU A 173 35.87 -6.09 -0.85
CA GLU A 173 36.11 -5.74 0.56
C GLU A 173 34.93 -4.99 1.19
N GLY A 174 33.96 -4.56 0.36
CA GLY A 174 32.80 -3.83 0.83
C GLY A 174 31.64 -4.72 1.28
N ASP A 175 30.51 -4.06 1.51
CA ASP A 175 29.20 -4.65 1.78
C ASP A 175 28.15 -4.17 0.78
N THR A 176 27.23 -5.05 0.39
CA THR A 176 26.18 -4.74 -0.57
C THR A 176 25.10 -3.87 0.08
N ILE A 177 24.79 -2.72 -0.52
CA ILE A 177 23.74 -1.82 -0.02
C ILE A 177 22.40 -2.17 -0.66
N LEU A 178 21.43 -2.55 0.17
CA LEU A 178 20.07 -2.88 -0.25
C LEU A 178 19.13 -1.68 -0.16
N ILE A 179 19.27 -0.83 0.87
CA ILE A 179 18.48 0.39 1.05
C ILE A 179 19.43 1.55 1.39
N GLU A 180 19.19 2.70 0.75
CA GLU A 180 20.00 3.92 0.83
C GLU A 180 19.31 4.98 1.71
N GLY A 181 19.52 4.93 3.02
CA GLY A 181 18.92 5.86 3.98
C GLY A 181 17.39 5.95 3.85
N GLN A 182 16.81 7.09 4.25
CA GLN A 182 15.37 7.33 4.12
C GLN A 182 14.89 7.61 2.68
N LYS A 183 15.78 7.50 1.68
CA LYS A 183 15.44 7.83 0.27
C LYS A 183 14.66 6.71 -0.42
N ALA A 184 14.68 5.50 0.13
CA ALA A 184 14.02 4.34 -0.46
C ALA A 184 13.41 3.46 0.62
N SER A 185 12.27 2.85 0.33
CA SER A 185 11.67 1.80 1.15
C SER A 185 11.37 0.58 0.26
N PHE A 186 11.64 -0.61 0.78
CA PHE A 186 11.26 -1.83 0.09
C PHE A 186 9.74 -1.96 0.04
N LYS A 187 9.19 -2.16 -1.15
CA LYS A 187 7.77 -2.48 -1.36
C LYS A 187 7.68 -3.91 -1.87
N SER A 188 7.09 -4.81 -1.09
CA SER A 188 6.86 -6.19 -1.54
C SER A 188 5.85 -6.19 -2.70
N GLY A 189 6.22 -6.77 -3.84
CA GLY A 189 5.36 -6.86 -5.03
C GLY A 189 4.21 -7.89 -4.94
N GLY A 190 3.85 -8.34 -3.73
CA GLY A 190 2.66 -9.17 -3.51
C GLY A 190 1.39 -8.34 -3.69
N GLN A 191 0.28 -8.98 -4.06
CA GLN A 191 -1.03 -8.32 -4.11
C GLN A 191 -1.28 -7.61 -2.78
N THR A 192 -1.31 -6.28 -2.81
CA THR A 192 -1.70 -5.45 -1.67
C THR A 192 -2.98 -6.03 -1.09
N THR A 193 -2.94 -6.42 0.18
CA THR A 193 -4.11 -7.00 0.84
C THR A 193 -5.27 -6.01 0.76
N GLU A 194 -6.51 -6.50 0.80
CA GLU A 194 -7.66 -5.60 0.75
C GLU A 194 -7.62 -4.58 1.89
N ALA A 195 -7.16 -4.97 3.07
CA ALA A 195 -6.96 -4.08 4.21
C ALA A 195 -5.94 -2.96 3.91
N GLU A 196 -4.81 -3.28 3.27
CA GLU A 196 -3.81 -2.28 2.88
C GLU A 196 -4.33 -1.35 1.77
N LYS A 197 -5.12 -1.87 0.82
CA LYS A 197 -5.78 -1.04 -0.20
C LYS A 197 -6.77 -0.07 0.41
N ILE A 198 -7.58 -0.54 1.36
CA ILE A 198 -8.52 0.30 2.10
C ILE A 198 -7.76 1.35 2.93
N ALA A 199 -6.66 0.97 3.59
CA ALA A 199 -5.84 1.90 4.36
C ALA A 199 -5.21 2.99 3.47
N ALA A 200 -4.67 2.61 2.31
CA ALA A 200 -4.12 3.57 1.33
C ALA A 200 -5.21 4.49 0.75
N ALA A 201 -6.40 3.94 0.47
CA ALA A 201 -7.54 4.74 0.03
C ALA A 201 -7.98 5.75 1.10
N LYS A 202 -8.04 5.31 2.35
CA LYS A 202 -8.35 6.16 3.50
C LYS A 202 -7.32 7.29 3.66
N GLU A 203 -6.04 7.00 3.51
CA GLU A 203 -4.99 8.00 3.63
C GLU A 203 -5.15 9.11 2.58
N GLU A 204 -5.35 8.76 1.31
CA GLU A 204 -5.57 9.74 0.25
C GLU A 204 -6.89 10.53 0.45
N TYR A 205 -7.94 9.89 0.98
CA TYR A 205 -9.18 10.56 1.36
C TYR A 205 -8.97 11.57 2.51
N ASP A 206 -8.29 11.17 3.59
CA ASP A 206 -8.03 12.03 4.74
C ASP A 206 -7.16 13.23 4.32
N GLN A 207 -6.20 13.02 3.43
CA GLN A 207 -5.42 14.10 2.81
C GLN A 207 -6.35 15.05 2.04
N ALA A 208 -7.20 14.54 1.13
CA ALA A 208 -8.15 15.37 0.39
C ALA A 208 -9.04 16.21 1.32
N PHE A 209 -9.57 15.60 2.38
CA PHE A 209 -10.39 16.29 3.37
C PHE A 209 -9.61 17.39 4.10
N SER A 210 -8.38 17.09 4.55
CA SER A 210 -7.50 18.09 5.19
C SER A 210 -7.15 19.25 4.27
N MET A 211 -6.92 19.00 2.97
CA MET A 211 -6.63 20.06 1.99
C MET A 211 -7.81 21.04 1.89
N LEU A 212 -9.05 20.54 1.88
CA LEU A 212 -10.25 21.38 1.83
C LEU A 212 -10.46 22.19 3.12
N GLN A 213 -10.18 21.60 4.29
CA GLN A 213 -10.22 22.34 5.56
C GLN A 213 -9.20 23.49 5.59
N GLN A 214 -8.06 23.31 4.93
CA GLN A 214 -7.02 24.32 4.79
C GLN A 214 -7.27 25.30 3.61
N GLN A 215 -8.45 25.23 2.97
CA GLN A 215 -8.81 26.04 1.80
C GLN A 215 -7.81 25.95 0.64
N GLN A 216 -7.16 24.78 0.50
CA GLN A 216 -6.31 24.49 -0.64
C GLN A 216 -7.15 24.18 -1.89
N SER A 217 -6.48 23.99 -3.03
CA SER A 217 -7.12 23.81 -4.34
C SER A 217 -8.08 22.62 -4.36
N ALA A 218 -9.35 22.87 -4.70
CA ALA A 218 -10.36 21.82 -4.89
C ALA A 218 -9.98 20.82 -5.98
N GLN A 219 -9.26 21.26 -7.03
CA GLN A 219 -8.71 20.37 -8.06
C GLN A 219 -7.68 19.40 -7.50
N GLU A 220 -6.82 19.82 -6.56
CA GLU A 220 -5.83 18.93 -5.96
C GLU A 220 -6.49 17.91 -5.03
N ALA A 221 -7.52 18.32 -4.28
CA ALA A 221 -8.34 17.40 -3.51
C ALA A 221 -9.02 16.35 -4.41
N LEU A 222 -9.53 16.73 -5.59
CA LEU A 222 -10.07 15.78 -6.57
C LEU A 222 -9.00 14.77 -7.05
N VAL A 223 -7.75 15.18 -7.25
CA VAL A 223 -6.66 14.27 -7.61
C VAL A 223 -6.43 13.24 -6.51
N ARG A 224 -6.45 13.66 -5.23
CA ARG A 224 -6.33 12.76 -4.07
C ARG A 224 -7.50 11.79 -3.99
N LEU A 225 -8.73 12.25 -4.19
CA LEU A 225 -9.91 11.39 -4.21
C LEU A 225 -9.88 10.36 -5.35
N ASN A 226 -9.37 10.74 -6.52
CA ASN A 226 -9.16 9.78 -7.62
C ASN A 226 -8.16 8.69 -7.24
N LYS A 227 -7.05 9.05 -6.57
CA LYS A 227 -6.09 8.05 -6.06
C LYS A 227 -6.71 7.14 -5.00
N ALA A 228 -7.53 7.68 -4.11
CA ALA A 228 -8.26 6.87 -3.13
C ALA A 228 -9.12 5.79 -3.81
N ILE A 229 -9.85 6.18 -4.85
CA ILE A 229 -10.69 5.30 -5.67
C ILE A 229 -9.84 4.29 -6.47
N GLU A 230 -8.66 4.68 -6.96
CA GLU A 230 -7.72 3.77 -7.63
C GLU A 230 -7.18 2.69 -6.67
N TYR A 231 -6.86 3.06 -5.43
CA TYR A 231 -6.43 2.09 -4.41
C TYR A 231 -7.56 1.13 -4.04
N TYR A 232 -8.76 1.65 -3.79
CA TYR A 232 -9.93 0.84 -3.46
C TYR A 232 -11.23 1.44 -4.04
N PRO A 233 -11.76 0.88 -5.15
CA PRO A 233 -12.99 1.37 -5.78
C PRO A 233 -14.24 1.27 -4.89
N GLY A 234 -14.19 0.50 -3.81
CA GLY A 234 -15.27 0.40 -2.84
C GLY A 234 -15.25 1.48 -1.75
N TYR A 235 -14.29 2.42 -1.78
CA TYR A 235 -14.16 3.45 -0.75
C TYR A 235 -15.23 4.56 -0.94
N GLY A 236 -16.45 4.27 -0.48
CA GLY A 236 -17.64 5.06 -0.78
C GLY A 236 -17.57 6.54 -0.36
N ASP A 237 -16.93 6.86 0.76
CA ASP A 237 -16.80 8.25 1.24
C ASP A 237 -16.02 9.14 0.28
N ALA A 238 -15.09 8.59 -0.50
CA ALA A 238 -14.39 9.36 -1.53
C ALA A 238 -15.35 9.83 -2.64
N TYR A 239 -16.36 9.03 -2.99
CA TYR A 239 -17.37 9.42 -3.98
C TYR A 239 -18.32 10.50 -3.44
N VAL A 240 -18.67 10.45 -2.15
CA VAL A 240 -19.46 11.50 -1.47
C VAL A 240 -18.74 12.84 -1.62
N LEU A 241 -17.49 12.92 -1.16
CA LEU A 241 -16.73 14.16 -1.18
C LEU A 241 -16.43 14.63 -2.61
N LYS A 242 -16.12 13.71 -3.53
CA LYS A 242 -15.91 14.02 -4.95
C LYS A 242 -17.17 14.60 -5.60
N SER A 243 -18.34 14.04 -5.30
CA SER A 243 -19.62 14.56 -5.79
C SER A 243 -19.88 15.97 -5.28
N TYR A 244 -19.69 16.19 -3.98
CA TYR A 244 -19.85 17.52 -3.38
C TYR A 244 -18.90 18.56 -4.00
N LEU A 245 -17.63 18.19 -4.22
CA LEU A 245 -16.66 19.08 -4.89
C LEU A 245 -17.08 19.47 -6.30
N TYR A 246 -17.57 18.53 -7.10
CA TYR A 246 -18.08 18.84 -8.44
C TYR A 246 -19.38 19.63 -8.43
N LEU A 247 -20.14 19.60 -7.34
CA LEU A 247 -21.35 20.40 -7.21
C LEU A 247 -21.02 21.86 -6.83
N GLU A 248 -20.18 22.05 -5.81
CA GLU A 248 -20.01 23.35 -5.13
C GLU A 248 -18.72 24.09 -5.51
N HIS A 249 -17.62 23.38 -5.75
CA HIS A 249 -16.30 24.00 -5.87
C HIS A 249 -15.73 23.97 -7.30
N VAL A 250 -16.01 22.90 -8.05
CA VAL A 250 -15.59 22.73 -9.45
C VAL A 250 -16.81 22.32 -10.28
N PRO A 251 -17.76 23.24 -10.55
CA PRO A 251 -19.07 22.91 -11.09
C PRO A 251 -19.01 22.03 -12.36
N ASN A 252 -19.41 20.77 -12.22
CA ASN A 252 -19.57 19.81 -13.31
C ASN A 252 -20.67 18.82 -12.93
N LEU A 253 -21.91 19.11 -13.34
CA LEU A 253 -23.09 18.35 -12.94
C LEU A 253 -23.08 16.89 -13.43
N THR A 254 -22.44 16.61 -14.56
CA THR A 254 -22.32 15.25 -15.10
C THR A 254 -21.43 14.39 -14.19
N GLU A 255 -20.27 14.91 -13.83
CA GLU A 255 -19.33 14.22 -12.93
C GLU A 255 -19.89 14.15 -11.50
N ALA A 256 -20.56 15.19 -11.02
CA ALA A 256 -21.25 15.18 -9.73
C ALA A 256 -22.31 14.07 -9.68
N LEU A 257 -23.15 13.93 -10.71
CA LEU A 257 -24.20 12.90 -10.74
C LEU A 257 -23.61 11.50 -10.78
N SER A 258 -22.53 11.30 -11.56
CA SER A 258 -21.80 10.03 -11.63
C SER A 258 -21.20 9.63 -10.27
N ALA A 259 -20.55 10.59 -9.60
CA ALA A 259 -19.98 10.39 -8.28
C ALA A 259 -21.07 10.14 -7.22
N ALA A 260 -22.16 10.90 -7.21
CA ALA A 260 -23.27 10.71 -6.28
C ALA A 260 -23.92 9.32 -6.39
N ARG A 261 -24.15 8.82 -7.63
CA ARG A 261 -24.67 7.47 -7.85
C ARG A 261 -23.70 6.40 -7.33
N SER A 262 -22.40 6.63 -7.49
CA SER A 262 -21.37 5.75 -6.95
C SER A 262 -21.31 5.81 -5.42
N ALA A 263 -21.51 6.97 -4.81
CA ALA A 263 -21.60 7.14 -3.36
C ALA A 263 -22.74 6.30 -2.76
N VAL A 264 -23.94 6.36 -3.34
CA VAL A 264 -25.08 5.52 -2.89
C VAL A 264 -24.78 4.03 -3.06
N LYS A 265 -24.06 3.64 -4.11
CA LYS A 265 -23.68 2.24 -4.34
C LYS A 265 -22.65 1.72 -3.33
N PHE A 266 -21.62 2.51 -3.02
CA PHE A 266 -20.45 2.06 -2.25
C PHE A 266 -20.49 2.47 -0.76
N ALA A 267 -21.30 3.45 -0.39
CA ALA A 267 -21.56 3.85 0.99
C ALA A 267 -23.08 4.03 1.24
N PRO A 268 -23.89 2.97 1.14
CA PRO A 268 -25.34 3.06 1.31
C PRO A 268 -25.76 3.44 2.75
N ASN A 269 -24.90 3.20 3.73
CA ASN A 269 -25.13 3.55 5.14
C ASN A 269 -24.60 4.93 5.53
N ASN A 270 -23.98 5.66 4.60
CA ASN A 270 -23.61 7.06 4.81
C ASN A 270 -24.79 7.93 4.33
N PRO A 271 -25.44 8.71 5.22
CA PRO A 271 -26.57 9.57 4.81
C PRO A 271 -26.17 10.62 3.77
N ASP A 272 -24.91 11.06 3.76
CA ASP A 272 -24.39 12.05 2.81
C ASP A 272 -24.40 11.53 1.36
N SER A 273 -24.32 10.21 1.17
CA SER A 273 -24.41 9.58 -0.14
C SER A 273 -25.73 9.90 -0.84
N SER A 274 -26.84 9.66 -0.14
CA SER A 274 -28.18 9.92 -0.69
C SER A 274 -28.52 11.41 -0.68
N TYR A 275 -28.03 12.15 0.31
CA TYR A 275 -28.22 13.59 0.37
C TYR A 275 -27.55 14.31 -0.80
N THR A 276 -26.27 14.00 -1.07
CA THR A 276 -25.54 14.61 -2.20
C THR A 276 -26.17 14.23 -3.54
N LEU A 277 -26.68 13.00 -3.69
CA LEU A 277 -27.47 12.61 -4.87
C LEU A 277 -28.72 13.48 -5.00
N GLY A 278 -29.44 13.71 -3.90
CA GLY A 278 -30.59 14.62 -3.86
C GLY A 278 -30.25 16.03 -4.32
N LEU A 279 -29.18 16.62 -3.80
CA LEU A 279 -28.72 17.96 -4.19
C LEU A 279 -28.39 18.05 -5.69
N VAL A 280 -27.66 17.07 -6.22
CA VAL A 280 -27.32 17.04 -7.65
C VAL A 280 -28.55 16.85 -8.54
N LEU A 281 -29.50 15.99 -8.12
CA LEU A 281 -30.77 15.78 -8.83
C LEU A 281 -31.63 17.03 -8.84
N GLN A 282 -31.71 17.75 -7.72
CA GLN A 282 -32.39 19.05 -7.65
C GLN A 282 -31.74 20.05 -8.61
N ARG A 283 -30.40 20.16 -8.60
CA ARG A 283 -29.67 21.07 -9.48
C ARG A 283 -29.81 20.74 -10.97
N THR A 284 -30.11 19.49 -11.29
CA THR A 284 -30.36 19.02 -12.67
C THR A 284 -31.86 18.97 -13.04
N GLY A 285 -32.75 19.45 -12.16
CA GLY A 285 -34.19 19.56 -12.42
C GLY A 285 -34.98 18.25 -12.26
N GLN A 286 -34.36 17.19 -11.73
CA GLN A 286 -34.99 15.89 -11.49
C GLN A 286 -35.64 15.87 -10.10
N PHE A 287 -36.62 16.75 -9.89
CA PHE A 287 -37.17 17.05 -8.56
C PHE A 287 -37.82 15.86 -7.82
N PRO A 288 -38.62 14.98 -8.47
CA PRO A 288 -39.18 13.82 -7.78
C PRO A 288 -38.10 12.85 -7.27
N ASP A 289 -37.06 12.62 -8.08
CA ASP A 289 -35.94 11.76 -7.70
C ASP A 289 -35.09 12.41 -6.61
N ALA A 290 -34.96 13.75 -6.63
CA ALA A 290 -34.29 14.51 -5.57
C ALA A 290 -35.01 14.35 -4.22
N GLU A 291 -36.34 14.50 -4.18
CA GLU A 291 -37.16 14.26 -2.99
C GLU A 291 -36.94 12.84 -2.46
N GLN A 292 -36.95 11.84 -3.35
CA GLN A 292 -36.73 10.45 -2.96
C GLN A 292 -35.34 10.22 -2.35
N ALA A 293 -34.28 10.74 -2.98
CA ALA A 293 -32.92 10.59 -2.49
C ALA A 293 -32.71 11.30 -1.12
N MET A 294 -33.26 12.50 -0.94
CA MET A 294 -33.24 13.19 0.36
C MET A 294 -34.01 12.43 1.44
N ARG A 295 -35.16 11.83 1.11
CA ARG A 295 -35.90 10.94 2.03
C ARG A 295 -35.10 9.69 2.39
N GLN A 296 -34.30 9.15 1.48
CA GLN A 296 -33.39 8.04 1.77
C GLN A 296 -32.28 8.46 2.74
N ALA A 297 -31.72 9.67 2.60
CA ALA A 297 -30.77 10.21 3.56
C ALA A 297 -31.38 10.29 4.98
N LEU A 298 -32.63 10.75 5.09
CA LEU A 298 -33.38 10.81 6.35
C LEU A 298 -33.73 9.42 6.91
N ALA A 299 -33.86 8.40 6.07
CA ALA A 299 -34.06 7.03 6.55
C ALA A 299 -32.81 6.48 7.27
N VAL A 300 -31.61 6.93 6.85
CA VAL A 300 -30.33 6.58 7.50
C VAL A 300 -30.08 7.47 8.72
N ASN A 301 -30.34 8.78 8.61
CA ASN A 301 -30.23 9.73 9.71
C ASN A 301 -31.52 10.57 9.85
N PRO A 302 -32.46 10.18 10.72
CA PRO A 302 -33.73 10.90 10.90
C PRO A 302 -33.60 12.33 11.46
N ASN A 303 -32.45 12.69 12.03
CA ASN A 303 -32.20 14.02 12.62
C ASN A 303 -31.30 14.88 11.73
N TYR A 304 -31.20 14.58 10.43
CA TYR A 304 -30.34 15.33 9.53
C TYR A 304 -30.95 16.68 9.14
N SER A 305 -30.70 17.69 9.96
CA SER A 305 -31.22 19.06 9.83
C SER A 305 -31.04 19.67 8.42
N ASP A 306 -29.87 19.49 7.81
CA ASP A 306 -29.58 20.09 6.50
C ASP A 306 -30.43 19.47 5.38
N VAL A 307 -30.74 18.17 5.47
CA VAL A 307 -31.63 17.51 4.51
C VAL A 307 -33.05 18.07 4.61
N TYR A 308 -33.53 18.35 5.83
CA TYR A 308 -34.83 19.02 6.01
C TYR A 308 -34.85 20.42 5.43
N LEU A 309 -33.74 21.17 5.54
CA LEU A 309 -33.61 22.47 4.91
C LEU A 309 -33.71 22.38 3.39
N SER A 310 -32.95 21.47 2.77
CA SER A 310 -32.97 21.26 1.32
C SER A 310 -34.30 20.74 0.80
N LEU A 311 -34.99 19.87 1.55
CA LEU A 311 -36.36 19.47 1.22
C LEU A 311 -37.32 20.66 1.29
N GLY A 312 -37.17 21.53 2.30
CA GLY A 312 -37.93 22.77 2.41
C GLY A 312 -37.76 23.66 1.17
N ASP A 313 -36.51 23.86 0.75
CA ASP A 313 -36.17 24.62 -0.45
C ASP A 313 -36.77 23.97 -1.71
N LEU A 314 -36.59 22.66 -1.88
CA LEU A 314 -37.13 21.88 -3.01
C LEU A 314 -38.67 22.03 -3.10
N TYR A 315 -39.38 21.95 -1.96
CA TYR A 315 -40.83 22.09 -1.95
C TYR A 315 -41.29 23.53 -2.19
N ALA A 316 -40.60 24.52 -1.64
CA ALA A 316 -40.97 25.93 -1.78
C ALA A 316 -40.66 26.47 -3.19
N GLU A 317 -39.51 26.12 -3.73
CA GLU A 317 -38.95 26.73 -4.93
C GLU A 317 -39.22 25.92 -6.19
N ASP A 318 -39.10 24.59 -6.14
CA ASP A 318 -39.16 23.76 -7.34
C ASP A 318 -40.52 23.08 -7.52
N LEU A 319 -41.01 22.39 -6.49
CA LEU A 319 -42.27 21.63 -6.53
C LEU A 319 -43.51 22.49 -6.21
N LYS A 320 -43.32 23.68 -5.65
CA LYS A 320 -44.39 24.61 -5.22
C LYS A 320 -45.43 23.99 -4.28
N ASP A 321 -45.01 23.03 -3.45
CA ASP A 321 -45.83 22.40 -2.41
C ASP A 321 -45.62 23.11 -1.07
N LYS A 322 -46.46 24.13 -0.83
CA LYS A 322 -46.39 24.97 0.37
C LYS A 322 -46.56 24.17 1.67
N ALA A 323 -47.40 23.14 1.68
CA ALA A 323 -47.68 22.37 2.90
C ALA A 323 -46.46 21.55 3.30
N LYS A 324 -45.84 20.84 2.34
CA LYS A 324 -44.60 20.09 2.60
C LYS A 324 -43.42 21.00 2.92
N ALA A 325 -43.33 22.18 2.30
CA ALA A 325 -42.29 23.16 2.61
C ALA A 325 -42.35 23.61 4.08
N LEU A 326 -43.55 23.93 4.59
CA LEU A 326 -43.75 24.30 5.99
C LEU A 326 -43.34 23.17 6.95
N ASP A 327 -43.72 21.93 6.66
CA ASP A 327 -43.34 20.77 7.49
C ASP A 327 -41.82 20.55 7.50
N ALA A 328 -41.17 20.58 6.34
CA ALA A 328 -39.73 20.38 6.23
C ALA A 328 -38.93 21.48 6.95
N TYR A 329 -39.29 22.76 6.76
CA TYR A 329 -38.62 23.85 7.49
C TYR A 329 -38.87 23.81 9.00
N LYS A 330 -40.05 23.36 9.44
CA LYS A 330 -40.32 23.15 10.86
C LYS A 330 -39.42 22.04 11.43
N ARG A 331 -39.30 20.91 10.73
CA ARG A 331 -38.42 19.78 11.11
C ARG A 331 -36.95 20.18 11.15
N HIS A 332 -36.49 21.01 10.21
CA HIS A 332 -35.15 21.59 10.23
C HIS A 332 -34.87 22.33 11.55
N LEU A 333 -35.78 23.21 11.99
CA LEU A 333 -35.62 23.93 13.26
C LEU A 333 -35.73 23.00 14.49
N GLU A 334 -36.62 22.01 14.47
CA GLU A 334 -36.78 21.03 15.55
C GLU A 334 -35.55 20.13 15.73
N THR A 335 -34.82 19.88 14.63
CA THR A 335 -33.58 19.08 14.62
C THR A 335 -32.33 19.91 14.89
N GLY A 336 -32.47 21.18 15.26
CA GLY A 336 -31.38 22.06 15.67
C GLY A 336 -30.85 23.00 14.59
N GLY A 337 -31.47 23.03 13.41
CA GLY A 337 -31.18 24.00 12.36
C GLY A 337 -31.42 25.45 12.79
N VAL A 338 -30.64 26.38 12.24
CA VAL A 338 -30.64 27.80 12.67
C VAL A 338 -30.90 28.78 11.53
N GLU A 339 -31.08 28.28 10.32
CA GLU A 339 -31.08 29.07 9.09
C GLU A 339 -32.27 30.02 9.05
N GLY A 340 -31.98 31.32 8.95
CA GLY A 340 -32.97 32.39 9.01
C GLY A 340 -34.04 32.30 7.92
N ARG A 341 -33.70 31.73 6.76
CA ARG A 341 -34.64 31.52 5.65
C ARG A 341 -35.78 30.55 6.00
N ALA A 342 -35.49 29.50 6.76
CA ALA A 342 -36.53 28.57 7.23
C ALA A 342 -37.52 29.28 8.16
N LYS A 343 -37.01 30.10 9.10
CA LYS A 343 -37.83 30.92 10.00
C LYS A 343 -38.68 31.94 9.24
N ALA A 344 -38.07 32.68 8.32
CA ALA A 344 -38.75 33.68 7.51
C ALA A 344 -39.88 33.05 6.66
N TYR A 345 -39.64 31.89 6.08
CA TYR A 345 -40.66 31.17 5.32
C TYR A 345 -41.84 30.78 6.22
N LEU A 346 -41.58 30.21 7.41
CA LEU A 346 -42.62 29.85 8.37
C LEU A 346 -43.43 31.06 8.86
N GLU A 347 -42.80 32.21 9.10
CA GLU A 347 -43.50 33.43 9.51
C GLU A 347 -44.42 33.99 8.42
N GLN A 348 -43.93 34.00 7.18
CA GLN A 348 -44.68 34.51 6.02
C GLN A 348 -45.84 33.57 5.64
N ASN A 349 -45.67 32.26 5.82
CA ASN A 349 -46.56 31.25 5.26
C ASN A 349 -47.35 30.44 6.29
N GLY A 350 -46.95 30.43 7.56
CA GLY A 350 -47.56 29.66 8.64
C GLY A 350 -48.82 30.27 9.25
N ARG A 351 -49.08 31.57 9.05
CA ARG A 351 -50.32 32.25 9.51
C ARG A 351 -51.58 31.88 8.71
N ALA A 352 -51.45 31.05 7.66
CA ALA A 352 -52.53 30.75 6.71
C ALA A 352 -53.16 29.35 6.86
N LEU A 353 -52.74 28.54 7.83
CA LEU A 353 -53.38 27.23 8.10
C LEU A 353 -54.31 27.37 9.30
N PRO A 354 -55.64 27.28 9.13
CA PRO A 354 -56.55 27.25 10.26
C PRO A 354 -56.22 26.03 11.11
N SER A 355 -56.07 26.26 12.42
CA SER A 355 -56.01 25.20 13.41
C SER A 355 -57.26 24.33 13.28
N THR A 356 -57.13 23.17 12.65
CA THR A 356 -58.08 22.08 12.84
C THR A 356 -57.85 21.54 14.25
N THR A 357 -58.49 22.20 15.20
CA THR A 357 -58.84 21.63 16.49
C THR A 357 -60.06 20.74 16.25
N GLN A 358 -59.92 19.44 16.44
CA GLN A 358 -60.97 18.57 16.98
C GLN A 358 -60.33 17.32 17.58
#